data_AF-A0A5K1DW08-F1
#
_entry.id   AF-A0A5K1DW08-F1
#
_cell.length_a   1.000
_cell.length_b   1.000
_cell.length_c   1.000
_cell.angle_alpha   90.00
_cell.angle_beta   90.00
_cell.angle_gamma   90.00
#
_symmetry.space_group_name_H-M   'P 1'
#
loop_
_entity.id
_entity.type
_entity.pdbx_description
1 polymer ?
#
loop_
_entity_poly.entity_id
_entity_poly.type
_entity_poly.pdbx_seq_one_letter_code
_entity_poly.pdbx_strand_id
1 'polypeptide(L)' 'DMLLRICCAMLLCVRSKLLRGDFIANLKLLQHYPETDINYLLKISDEIDTNL' A
#
# COMPACT_ATOMS: atom_id res chain seq x y z
N ASP A 1 7.97 7.41 11.23
CA ASP A 1 8.66 6.85 10.03
C ASP A 1 8.28 5.41 9.69
N MET A 2 8.33 4.45 10.61
CA MET A 2 7.97 3.04 10.29
C MET A 2 6.52 2.89 9.80
N LEU A 3 5.54 3.46 10.51
CA LEU A 3 4.13 3.34 10.11
C LEU A 3 3.86 4.00 8.75
N LEU A 4 4.50 5.15 8.46
CA LEU A 4 4.35 5.83 7.18
C LEU A 4 4.92 4.99 6.03
N ARG A 5 6.09 4.35 6.22
CA ARG A 5 6.67 3.42 5.24
C ARG A 5 5.75 2.23 4.99
N ILE A 6 5.15 1.67 6.05
CA ILE A 6 4.16 0.60 5.92
C ILE A 6 2.94 1.08 5.13
N CYS A 7 2.38 2.25 5.46
CA CYS A 7 1.26 2.83 4.71
C CYS A 7 1.61 3.05 3.23
N CYS A 8 2.80 3.58 2.92
CA CYS A 8 3.27 3.74 1.55
C CYS A 8 3.39 2.38 0.84
N ALA A 9 3.96 1.37 1.49
CA ALA A 9 4.06 0.02 0.95
C ALA A 9 2.67 -0.57 0.67
N MET A 10 1.70 -0.38 1.57
CA MET A 10 0.32 -0.81 1.36
C MET A 10 -0.28 -0.16 0.10
N LEU A 11 -0.07 1.13 -0.12
CA LEU A 11 -0.55 1.81 -1.33
C LEU A 11 0.14 1.27 -2.60
N LEU A 12 1.43 0.93 -2.54
CA LEU A 12 2.16 0.33 -3.65
C LEU A 12 1.63 -1.06 -4.01
N CYS A 13 1.33 -1.91 -3.02
CA CYS A 13 0.78 -3.25 -3.24
C CYS A 13 -0.54 -3.23 -4.00
N VAL A 14 -1.35 -2.18 -3.84
CA VAL A 14 -2.64 -2.04 -4.53
C VAL A 14 -2.63 -0.98 -5.63
N ARG A 15 -1.46 -0.47 -6.05
CA ARG A 15 -1.32 0.64 -7.00
C ARG A 15 -2.11 0.43 -8.29
N SER A 16 -2.08 -0.77 -8.85
CA SER A 16 -2.79 -1.08 -10.10
C SER A 16 -4.31 -0.96 -9.97
N LYS A 17 -4.87 -1.28 -8.80
CA LYS A 17 -6.30 -1.11 -8.49
C LYS A 17 -6.63 0.37 -8.27
N LEU A 18 -5.78 1.08 -7.53
CA LEU A 18 -5.95 2.52 -7.27
C LEU A 18 -5.96 3.35 -8.55
N LEU A 19 -5.05 3.06 -9.50
CA LEU A 19 -4.95 3.79 -10.77
C LEU A 19 -6.11 3.52 -11.73
N ARG A 20 -6.84 2.42 -11.55
CA ARG A 20 -8.02 2.07 -12.35
C ARG A 20 -9.33 2.51 -11.69
N GLY A 21 -9.32 2.72 -10.37
CA GLY A 21 -10.49 3.08 -9.59
C GLY A 21 -10.78 4.58 -9.62
N ASP A 22 -12.06 4.94 -9.57
CA ASP A 22 -12.49 6.30 -9.22
C ASP A 22 -12.35 6.55 -7.70
N PHE A 23 -12.70 7.75 -7.25
CA PHE A 23 -12.60 8.13 -5.85
C PHE A 23 -13.36 7.18 -4.91
N ILE A 24 -14.60 6.80 -5.26
CA ILE A 24 -15.46 5.97 -4.41
C ILE A 24 -14.92 4.53 -4.36
N ALA A 25 -14.49 3.98 -5.50
CA ALA A 25 -13.86 2.68 -5.57
C ALA A 25 -12.57 2.63 -4.73
N ASN A 26 -11.75 3.68 -4.81
CA ASN A 26 -10.51 3.79 -4.04
C ASN A 26 -10.77 3.90 -2.53
N LEU A 27 -11.77 4.68 -2.10
CA LEU A 27 -12.17 4.72 -0.69
C LEU A 27 -12.62 3.34 -0.20
N LYS A 28 -13.48 2.65 -0.95
CA LYS A 28 -13.94 1.30 -0.58
C LYS A 28 -12.78 0.32 -0.48
N LEU A 29 -11.86 0.33 -1.44
CA LEU A 29 -10.67 -0.51 -1.45
C LEU A 29 -9.78 -0.27 -0.22
N LEU A 30 -9.56 0.99 0.15
CA LEU A 30 -8.70 1.32 1.29
C LEU A 30 -9.36 1.02 2.63
N GLN A 31 -10.68 1.21 2.74
CA GLN A 31 -11.46 0.84 3.92
C GLN A 31 -11.59 -0.68 4.10
N HIS A 32 -11.62 -1.43 2.99
CA HIS A 32 -11.72 -2.89 2.95
C HIS A 32 -10.47 -3.48 2.30
N TYR A 33 -9.33 -3.22 2.94
CA TYR A 33 -8.03 -3.58 2.40
C TYR A 33 -7.92 -5.11 2.21
N PRO A 34 -7.44 -5.59 1.05
CA PRO A 34 -7.37 -7.02 0.78
C PRO A 34 -6.35 -7.72 1.67
N GLU A 35 -6.56 -9.02 1.90
CA GLU A 35 -5.56 -9.87 2.54
C GLU A 35 -4.22 -9.75 1.80
N THR A 36 -3.17 -9.50 2.56
CA THR A 36 -1.84 -9.19 2.04
C THR A 36 -0.82 -9.98 2.83
N ASP A 37 0.15 -10.56 2.14
CA ASP A 37 1.28 -11.24 2.78
C ASP A 37 2.10 -10.22 3.58
N ILE A 38 2.10 -10.37 4.90
CA ILE A 38 2.76 -9.47 5.83
C ILE A 38 4.28 -9.46 5.61
N ASN A 39 4.90 -10.60 5.28
CA ASN A 39 6.34 -10.66 5.05
C ASN A 39 6.72 -9.87 3.79
N TYR A 40 5.91 -10.02 2.74
CA TYR A 40 6.08 -9.24 1.52
C TYR A 40 5.89 -7.74 1.79
N LEU A 41 4.84 -7.35 2.52
CA LEU A 41 4.58 -5.95 2.87
C LEU A 41 5.75 -5.33 3.65
N LEU A 42 6.28 -6.04 4.65
CA LEU A 42 7.41 -5.58 5.45
C LEU A 42 8.66 -5.40 4.58
N LYS A 43 8.94 -6.34 3.67
CA LYS A 43 10.05 -6.22 2.71
C LYS A 43 9.92 -4.95 1.85
N ILE A 44 8.75 -4.69 1.26
CA ILE A 44 8.52 -3.48 0.46
C ILE A 44 8.66 -2.22 1.33
N SER A 45 8.20 -2.24 2.58
CA SER A 45 8.31 -1.09 3.47
C SER A 45 9.75 -0.72 3.84
N ASP A 46 10.63 -1.72 3.92
CA ASP A 46 12.06 -1.53 4.22
C ASP A 46 12.80 -0.93 3.01
N GLU A 47 12.40 -1.32 1.80
CA GLU A 47 12.95 -0.78 0.54
C GLU A 47 12.56 0.70 0.29
N ILE A 48 11.49 1.21 0.91
CA ILE A 48 11.01 2.60 0.71
C ILE A 48 11.96 3.66 1.32
N ASP A 49 12.94 3.26 2.13
CA ASP A 49 13.87 4.18 2.81
C ASP A 49 15.19 4.42 2.03
N THR A 50 15.38 3.83 0.85
CA THR A 50 16.66 3.99 0.10
C THR A 50 16.70 5.17 -0.88
N ASN A 51 15.62 5.96 -1.03
CA ASN A 51 15.54 7.05 -2.01
C ASN A 51 14.75 8.29 -1.54
N LEU A 52 14.66 8.54 -0.23
CA LEU A 52 14.15 9.80 0.33
C LEU A 52 15.24 10.48 1.17
#